data_AF-A0A0F7FI88-F1
#
_entry.id   AF-A0A0F7FI88-F1
#
_cell.length_a   1.000
_cell.length_b   1.000
_cell.length_c   1.000
_cell.angle_alpha   90.00
_cell.angle_beta   90.00
_cell.angle_gamma   90.00
#
_symmetry.space_group_name_H-M   'P 1'
#
loop_
_entity.id
_entity.type
_entity.pdbx_description
1 polymer ?
#
loop_
_entity_poly.entity_id
_entity_poly.type
_entity_poly.pdbx_seq_one_letter_code
_entity_poly.pdbx_strand_id
1 'polypeptide(L)'
;MYIVEKRLNPIEVLFPAEKPICHVVIPDVVHNELQKLSADKASKKGVIAASAIILVEQILKTNPNLFSYIKIAGTHEDIDSVLIGEARLRGYILATADREMKKRAEKMGVEVLFLRRAKGRLI
;
A
#
# COMPACT_ATOMS: atom_id res chain seq x y z
N MET A 1 2.57 -5.15 3.63
CA MET A 1 2.74 -6.45 4.34
C MET A 1 2.68 -7.67 3.43
N TYR A 2 1.65 -7.84 2.58
CA TYR A 2 1.50 -9.06 1.75
C TYR A 2 2.71 -9.35 0.83
N ILE A 3 3.26 -8.32 0.19
CA ILE A 3 4.47 -8.43 -0.67
C ILE A 3 5.63 -9.07 0.11
N VAL A 4 5.86 -8.62 1.34
CA VAL A 4 6.89 -9.18 2.24
C VAL A 4 6.55 -10.61 2.63
N GLU A 5 5.32 -10.86 3.08
CA GLU A 5 4.88 -12.19 3.53
C GLU A 5 5.06 -13.25 2.43
N LYS A 6 4.81 -12.88 1.18
CA LYS A 6 4.92 -13.76 0.02
C LYS A 6 6.26 -13.66 -0.71
N ARG A 7 7.20 -12.85 -0.21
CA ARG A 7 8.52 -12.62 -0.82
C ARG A 7 8.43 -12.24 -2.30
N LEU A 8 7.48 -11.37 -2.62
CA LEU A 8 7.26 -10.88 -3.99
C LEU A 8 8.16 -9.67 -4.28
N ASN A 9 8.52 -9.49 -5.54
CA ASN A 9 9.24 -8.30 -6.00
C ASN A 9 8.28 -7.10 -6.06
N PRO A 10 8.50 -6.03 -5.26
CA PRO A 10 7.58 -4.88 -5.24
C PRO A 10 7.49 -4.16 -6.59
N ILE A 11 8.56 -4.14 -7.39
CA ILE A 11 8.55 -3.50 -8.70
C ILE A 11 7.63 -4.24 -9.65
N GLU A 12 7.79 -5.57 -9.76
CA GLU A 12 6.93 -6.41 -10.61
C GLU A 12 5.46 -6.37 -10.17
N VAL A 13 5.20 -6.25 -8.87
CA VAL A 13 3.83 -6.20 -8.34
C VAL A 13 3.18 -4.84 -8.62
N LEU A 14 3.89 -3.75 -8.38
CA LEU A 14 3.32 -2.39 -8.39
C LEU A 14 3.38 -1.73 -9.78
N PHE A 15 4.24 -2.23 -10.67
CA PHE A 15 4.39 -1.77 -12.06
C PHE A 15 4.10 -2.92 -13.02
N PRO A 16 2.85 -3.43 -13.06
CA PRO A 16 2.49 -4.52 -13.96
C PRO A 16 2.61 -4.07 -15.42
N ALA A 17 3.10 -4.94 -16.31
CA ALA A 17 3.26 -4.62 -17.73
C ALA A 17 1.93 -4.27 -18.42
N GLU A 18 0.82 -4.78 -17.90
CA GLU A 18 -0.51 -4.57 -18.46
C GLU A 18 -1.14 -3.21 -18.12
N LYS A 19 -0.58 -2.44 -17.17
CA LYS A 19 -1.06 -1.10 -16.82
C LYS A 19 0.09 -0.10 -16.68
N PRO A 20 0.04 1.08 -17.34
CA PRO A 20 1.11 2.07 -17.25
C PRO A 20 1.05 2.81 -15.91
N ILE A 21 1.56 2.19 -14.84
CA ILE A 21 1.80 2.86 -13.56
C ILE A 21 3.11 3.61 -13.68
N CYS A 22 3.09 4.92 -13.53
CA CYS A 22 4.28 5.75 -13.62
C CYS A 22 4.92 6.03 -12.25
N HIS A 23 4.11 6.04 -11.19
CA HIS A 23 4.55 6.44 -9.86
C HIS A 23 3.67 5.84 -8.77
N VAL A 24 4.28 5.45 -7.66
CA VAL A 24 3.60 4.91 -6.49
C VAL A 24 3.78 5.88 -5.32
N VAL A 25 2.66 6.33 -4.77
CA VAL A 25 2.64 7.14 -3.55
C VAL A 25 2.39 6.25 -2.33
N ILE A 26 3.17 6.47 -1.28
CA ILE A 26 3.01 5.79 0.01
C ILE A 26 2.52 6.83 1.00
N PRO A 27 1.29 6.70 1.52
CA PRO A 27 0.81 7.60 2.54
C PRO A 27 1.52 7.40 3.88
N ASP A 28 1.86 8.49 4.57
CA ASP A 28 2.49 8.46 5.89
C ASP A 28 1.65 7.70 6.93
N VAL A 29 0.32 7.77 6.84
CA VAL A 29 -0.61 7.02 7.71
C VAL A 29 -0.40 5.50 7.61
N VAL A 30 -0.04 4.98 6.42
CA VAL A 30 0.28 3.55 6.23
C VAL A 30 1.59 3.21 6.92
N HIS A 31 2.59 4.09 6.83
CA HIS A 31 3.86 3.90 7.53
C HIS A 31 3.66 3.91 9.06
N ASN A 32 2.85 4.83 9.58
CA ASN A 32 2.51 4.91 11.00
C ASN A 32 1.80 3.65 11.49
N GLU A 33 0.90 3.08 10.68
CA GLU A 33 0.24 1.82 11.01
C GLU A 33 1.22 0.65 11.04
N LEU A 34 2.14 0.57 10.07
CA LEU A 34 3.19 -0.44 10.09
C LEU A 34 4.07 -0.33 11.34
N GLN A 35 4.41 0.91 11.75
CA GLN A 35 5.18 1.13 12.99
C GLN A 35 4.44 0.61 14.21
N LYS A 36 3.14 0.94 14.36
CA LYS A 36 2.29 0.42 15.44
C LYS A 36 2.25 -1.10 15.45
N LEU A 37 2.07 -1.73 14.29
CA LEU A 37 2.05 -3.18 14.15
C LEU A 37 3.41 -3.82 14.48
N SER A 38 4.51 -3.15 14.15
CA SER A 38 5.87 -3.64 14.40
C SER A 38 6.29 -3.59 15.86
N ALA A 39 5.53 -2.88 16.72
CA ALA A 39 5.82 -2.78 18.14
C ALA A 39 5.80 -4.13 18.84
N ASP A 40 4.89 -5.03 18.44
CA ASP A 40 4.86 -6.41 18.93
C ASP A 40 5.77 -7.32 18.10
N LYS A 41 7.07 -7.25 18.40
CA LYS A 41 8.12 -8.02 17.70
C LYS A 41 8.07 -9.52 17.96
N ALA A 42 7.32 -9.98 18.98
CA ALA A 42 7.16 -11.41 19.25
C ALA A 42 6.12 -12.04 18.30
N SER A 43 5.21 -11.24 17.77
CA SER A 43 4.19 -11.72 16.83
C SER A 43 4.72 -11.86 15.39
N LYS A 44 4.26 -12.88 14.67
CA LYS A 44 4.53 -13.02 13.22
C LYS A 44 4.11 -11.77 12.44
N LYS A 45 2.98 -11.14 12.83
CA LYS A 45 2.47 -9.93 12.18
C LYS A 45 3.43 -8.76 12.39
N GLY A 46 3.96 -8.57 13.60
CA GLY A 46 4.91 -7.52 13.89
C GLY A 46 6.26 -7.70 13.18
N VAL A 47 6.77 -8.92 13.09
CA VAL A 47 7.97 -9.22 12.28
C VAL A 47 7.75 -8.86 10.81
N ILE A 48 6.60 -9.22 10.22
CA ILE A 48 6.28 -8.86 8.83
C ILE A 48 6.14 -7.34 8.67
N ALA A 49 5.55 -6.65 9.64
CA ALA A 49 5.40 -5.20 9.61
C ALA A 49 6.78 -4.50 9.66
N ALA A 50 7.68 -4.94 10.53
CA ALA A 50 9.06 -4.45 10.60
C ALA A 50 9.80 -4.63 9.26
N SER A 51 9.72 -5.82 8.66
CA SER A 51 10.30 -6.07 7.35
C SER A 51 9.66 -5.24 6.23
N ALA A 52 8.37 -4.92 6.34
CA ALA A 52 7.69 -4.05 5.38
C ALA A 52 8.16 -2.59 5.47
N ILE A 53 8.45 -2.09 6.68
CA ILE A 53 9.04 -0.77 6.88
C ILE A 53 10.41 -0.69 6.18
N ILE A 54 11.29 -1.67 6.45
CA ILE A 54 12.62 -1.73 5.84
C ILE A 54 12.52 -1.78 4.31
N LEU A 55 11.61 -2.62 3.78
CA LEU A 55 11.40 -2.72 2.34
C LEU A 55 10.98 -1.38 1.75
N VAL A 56 10.02 -0.68 2.38
CA VAL A 56 9.52 0.62 1.93
C VAL A 56 10.65 1.67 1.91
N GLU A 57 11.45 1.74 2.97
CA GLU A 57 12.58 2.66 3.04
C GLU A 57 13.63 2.38 1.96
N GLN A 58 13.91 1.10 1.70
CA GLN A 58 14.82 0.70 0.63
C GLN A 58 14.29 1.09 -0.76
N ILE A 59 13.03 0.79 -1.09
CA ILE A 59 12.50 1.12 -2.43
C ILE A 59 12.45 2.62 -2.67
N LEU A 60 12.14 3.43 -1.66
CA LEU A 60 12.18 4.88 -1.76
C LEU A 60 13.59 5.41 -1.99
N LYS A 61 14.58 4.85 -1.28
CA LYS A 61 15.99 5.22 -1.45
C LYS A 61 16.54 4.81 -2.82
N THR A 62 16.22 3.61 -3.28
CA THR A 62 16.77 3.03 -4.52
C THR A 62 16.03 3.51 -5.76
N ASN A 63 14.74 3.87 -5.64
CA ASN A 63 13.89 4.24 -6.78
C ASN A 63 13.12 5.55 -6.52
N PRO A 64 13.80 6.67 -6.22
CA PRO A 64 13.15 7.92 -5.81
C PRO A 64 12.25 8.54 -6.89
N ASN A 65 12.46 8.20 -8.17
CA ASN A 65 11.62 8.67 -9.27
C ASN A 65 10.31 7.88 -9.40
N LEU A 66 10.28 6.65 -8.88
CA LEU A 66 9.13 5.74 -8.97
C LEU A 66 8.27 5.74 -7.71
N PHE A 67 8.85 6.14 -6.57
CA PHE A 67 8.16 6.11 -5.27
C PHE A 67 8.33 7.41 -4.51
N SER A 68 7.28 7.85 -3.83
CA SER A 68 7.34 8.99 -2.91
C SER A 68 6.44 8.80 -1.69
N TYR A 69 6.73 9.54 -0.62
CA TYR A 69 5.81 9.70 0.50
C TYR A 69 4.86 10.86 0.27
N ILE A 70 3.61 10.69 0.68
CA ILE A 70 2.66 11.79 0.82
C ILE A 70 2.19 11.90 2.25
N LYS A 71 2.04 13.14 2.73
CA LYS A 71 1.48 13.44 4.04
C LYS A 71 -0.04 13.60 3.92
N ILE A 72 -0.80 12.85 4.70
CA ILE A 72 -2.25 13.03 4.81
C ILE A 72 -2.58 13.86 6.05
N ALA A 73 -3.41 14.89 5.88
CA ALA A 73 -3.80 15.78 6.97
C ALA A 73 -4.97 15.18 7.77
N GLY A 74 -4.85 15.19 9.10
CA GLY A 74 -5.90 14.79 10.05
C GLY A 74 -6.09 13.28 10.17
N THR A 75 -5.87 12.69 11.35
CA THR A 75 -6.19 11.27 11.55
C THR A 75 -6.73 10.96 12.96
N HIS A 76 -8.04 11.14 13.13
CA HIS A 76 -8.83 10.45 14.16
C HIS A 76 -9.82 9.42 13.57
N GLU A 77 -9.81 9.25 12.24
CA GLU A 77 -10.74 8.39 11.50
C GLU A 77 -10.09 7.07 11.06
N ASP A 78 -10.95 6.12 10.66
CA ASP A 78 -10.59 4.85 10.03
C ASP A 78 -9.63 5.05 8.83
N ILE A 79 -8.43 4.46 8.90
CA ILE A 79 -7.38 4.60 7.89
C ILE A 79 -7.89 4.19 6.50
N ASP A 80 -8.70 3.14 6.40
CA ASP A 80 -9.25 2.71 5.12
C ASP A 80 -10.11 3.80 4.48
N SER A 81 -10.97 4.47 5.28
CA SER A 81 -11.79 5.58 4.82
C SER A 81 -10.94 6.75 4.34
N VAL A 82 -9.89 7.08 5.09
CA VAL A 82 -8.95 8.17 4.76
C VAL A 82 -8.24 7.88 3.43
N LEU A 83 -7.73 6.67 3.24
CA LEU A 83 -7.04 6.27 2.00
C LEU A 83 -7.96 6.31 0.79
N ILE A 84 -9.20 5.85 0.93
CA ILE A 84 -10.19 5.90 -0.15
C ILE A 84 -10.58 7.35 -0.47
N GLY A 85 -10.77 8.17 0.56
CA GLY A 85 -11.09 9.60 0.40
C GLY A 85 -9.99 10.36 -0.34
N GLU A 86 -8.74 10.17 0.06
CA GLU A 86 -7.58 10.77 -0.61
C GLU A 86 -7.43 10.29 -2.06
N ALA A 87 -7.60 8.98 -2.30
CA ALA A 87 -7.55 8.44 -3.66
C ALA A 87 -8.62 9.05 -4.55
N ARG A 88 -9.85 9.22 -4.04
CA ARG A 88 -10.94 9.88 -4.75
C ARG A 88 -10.63 11.36 -5.02
N LEU A 89 -10.17 12.09 -4.01
CA LEU A 89 -9.91 13.53 -4.09
C LEU A 89 -8.81 13.86 -5.11
N ARG A 90 -7.76 13.04 -5.15
CA ARG A 90 -6.57 13.28 -5.99
C ARG A 90 -6.60 12.53 -7.33
N GLY A 91 -7.63 11.71 -7.57
CA GLY A 91 -7.72 10.87 -8.76
C GLY A 91 -6.66 9.76 -8.79
N TYR A 92 -6.26 9.24 -7.63
CA TYR A 92 -5.31 8.13 -7.55
C TYR A 92 -6.00 6.78 -7.72
N ILE A 93 -5.21 5.81 -8.17
CA ILE A 93 -5.59 4.40 -8.17
C ILE A 93 -5.18 3.80 -6.83
N LEU A 94 -6.12 3.15 -6.14
CA LEU A 94 -5.86 2.51 -4.86
C LEU A 94 -5.30 1.10 -5.07
N ALA A 95 -4.10 0.82 -4.56
CA ALA A 95 -3.54 -0.53 -4.55
C ALA A 95 -3.84 -1.23 -3.22
N THR A 96 -4.60 -2.33 -3.24
CA THR A 96 -4.94 -3.07 -2.02
C THR A 96 -5.04 -4.58 -2.23
N ALA A 97 -4.76 -5.34 -1.17
CA ALA A 97 -5.00 -6.79 -1.09
C ALA A 97 -6.25 -7.13 -0.25
N ASP A 98 -6.95 -6.11 0.25
CA ASP A 98 -8.14 -6.23 1.07
C ASP A 98 -9.41 -6.17 0.20
N ARG A 99 -10.28 -7.18 0.33
CA ARG A 99 -11.51 -7.29 -0.46
C ARG A 99 -12.58 -6.29 -0.02
N GLU A 100 -12.65 -5.98 1.26
CA GLU A 100 -13.64 -5.03 1.80
C GLU A 100 -13.25 -3.61 1.42
N MET A 101 -11.97 -3.26 1.58
CA MET A 101 -11.43 -1.98 1.12
C MET A 101 -11.65 -1.79 -0.38
N LYS A 102 -11.36 -2.82 -1.19
CA LYS A 102 -11.66 -2.81 -2.64
C LYS A 102 -13.13 -2.45 -2.91
N LYS A 103 -14.07 -3.18 -2.30
CA LYS A 103 -15.50 -2.97 -2.51
C LYS A 103 -15.94 -1.57 -2.09
N ARG A 104 -15.40 -1.04 -1.00
CA ARG A 104 -15.70 0.31 -0.50
C ARG A 104 -15.17 1.37 -1.47
N ALA A 105 -13.94 1.21 -1.95
CA ALA A 105 -13.31 2.10 -2.92
C ALA A 105 -14.09 2.15 -4.25
N GLU A 106 -14.43 0.98 -4.82
CA GLU A 106 -15.20 0.88 -6.06
C GLU A 106 -16.58 1.55 -5.94
N LYS A 107 -17.27 1.37 -4.80
CA LYS A 107 -18.55 2.05 -4.52
C LYS A 107 -18.42 3.58 -4.47
N MET A 108 -17.24 4.09 -4.13
CA MET A 108 -16.94 5.52 -4.07
C MET A 108 -16.38 6.08 -5.37
N GLY A 109 -16.32 5.26 -6.44
CA GLY A 109 -15.83 5.66 -7.75
C GLY A 109 -14.30 5.72 -7.85
N VAL A 110 -13.58 5.06 -6.93
CA VAL A 110 -12.11 4.98 -6.96
C VAL A 110 -11.68 3.75 -7.75
N GLU A 111 -10.76 3.94 -8.71
CA GLU A 111 -10.15 2.81 -9.40
C GLU A 111 -9.26 2.03 -8.43
N VAL A 112 -9.32 0.69 -8.48
CA VAL A 112 -8.56 -0.18 -7.59
C VAL A 112 -7.69 -1.13 -8.38
N LEU A 113 -6.41 -1.20 -8.03
CA LEU A 113 -5.54 -2.32 -8.36
C LEU A 113 -5.62 -3.35 -7.24
N PHE A 114 -6.20 -4.51 -7.55
CA PHE A 114 -6.42 -5.52 -6.55
C PHE A 114 -5.38 -6.63 -6.62
N LEU A 115 -4.65 -6.84 -5.53
CA LEU A 115 -3.66 -7.92 -5.45
C LEU A 115 -4.36 -9.27 -5.33
N ARG A 116 -4.50 -9.99 -6.45
CA ARG A 116 -5.02 -11.36 -6.40
C ARG A 116 -3.98 -12.27 -5.76
N ARG A 117 -4.26 -12.68 -4.53
CA ARG A 117 -3.37 -13.53 -3.72
C ARG A 117 -2.85 -14.78 -4.46
N ALA A 118 -3.72 -15.42 -5.25
CA ALA A 118 -3.37 -16.60 -6.05
C ALA A 118 -2.43 -16.32 -7.23
N LYS A 119 -2.38 -15.08 -7.73
CA LYS A 119 -1.57 -14.69 -8.89
C LYS A 119 -0.33 -13.88 -8.52
N GLY A 120 -0.23 -13.41 -7.28
CA GLY A 120 0.91 -12.60 -6.82
C GLY A 120 1.07 -11.25 -7.52
N ARG A 121 0.09 -10.80 -8.32
CA ARG A 121 0.16 -9.56 -9.11
C ARG A 121 -1.11 -8.73 -8.98
N LEU A 122 -0.96 -7.42 -9.15
CA LEU A 122 -2.07 -6.48 -9.25
C LEU A 122 -2.84 -6.71 -10.56
N ILE A 123 -4.16 -6.67 -10.50
CA ILE A 123 -5.06 -6.76 -11.65
C ILE A 123 -6.20 -5.74 -11.53
#